data_AF-A0A659SI43-F1
#
_entry.id   AF-A0A659SI43-F1
#
_cell.length_a   1.000
_cell.length_b   1.000
_cell.length_c   1.000
_cell.angle_alpha   90.00
_cell.angle_beta   90.00
_cell.angle_gamma   90.00
#
_symmetry.space_group_name_H-M   'P 1'
#
loop_
_entity.id
_entity.type
_entity.pdbx_description
1 polymer ?
#
loop_
_entity_poly.entity_id
_entity_poly.type
_entity_poly.pdbx_seq_one_letter_code
_entity_poly.pdbx_strand_id
1 'polypeptide(L)' 'TPTPTGQKQGTAIRASPELTLRYLYRLSGPFLDRFDLSLEIPLPPPGILSQHASKGESSATVKMRVIAAQERQSRRQEKV' A
#
# COMPACT_ATOMS: atom_id res chain seq x y z
N THR A 1 5.62 -6.55 15.18
CA THR A 1 6.37 -5.32 14.87
C THR A 1 6.26 -5.03 13.38
N PRO A 2 6.27 -3.75 12.96
CA PRO A 2 6.24 -3.41 11.55
C PRO A 2 7.57 -3.84 10.90
N THR A 3 7.47 -4.52 9.76
CA THR A 3 8.60 -4.99 8.96
C THR A 3 8.46 -4.44 7.54
N PRO A 4 9.55 -4.25 6.79
CA PRO A 4 9.49 -3.74 5.41
C PRO A 4 8.55 -4.53 4.49
N THR A 5 8.40 -5.82 4.77
CA THR A 5 7.64 -6.78 3.97
C THR A 5 6.27 -7.10 4.56
N GLY A 6 5.92 -6.55 5.72
CA GLY A 6 4.66 -6.83 6.44
C GLY A 6 4.55 -8.25 7.03
N GLN A 7 5.40 -9.19 6.60
CA GLN A 7 5.45 -10.56 7.12
C GLN A 7 6.29 -10.63 8.39
N LYS A 8 5.69 -11.16 9.45
CA LYS A 8 6.29 -11.26 10.79
C LYS A 8 6.69 -12.69 11.18
N GLN A 9 6.05 -13.72 10.61
CA GLN A 9 6.24 -15.13 10.98
C GLN A 9 5.98 -16.08 9.79
N GLY A 10 6.44 -17.34 9.91
CA GLY A 10 6.26 -18.41 8.93
C GLY A 10 7.50 -18.68 8.07
N THR A 11 7.41 -19.66 7.17
CA THR A 11 8.49 -20.05 6.23
C THR A 11 8.83 -18.97 5.20
N ALA A 12 8.02 -17.91 5.13
CA ALA A 12 8.17 -16.80 4.19
C ALA A 12 8.55 -15.48 4.88
N ILE A 13 9.35 -15.52 5.96
CA ILE A 13 10.01 -14.30 6.46
C ILE A 13 10.93 -13.78 5.35
N ARG A 14 10.54 -12.65 4.75
CA ARG A 14 11.23 -12.04 3.60
C ARG A 14 12.24 -10.96 4.00
N ALA A 15 12.38 -10.67 5.28
CA ALA A 15 13.27 -9.63 5.80
C ALA A 15 14.20 -10.21 6.87
N SER A 16 15.49 -9.92 6.76
CA SER A 16 16.45 -10.28 7.81
C SER A 16 16.18 -9.44 9.08
N PRO A 17 16.64 -9.91 10.26
CA PRO A 17 16.56 -9.13 11.49
C PRO A 17 17.21 -7.74 11.34
N GLU A 18 18.35 -7.67 10.65
CA GLU A 18 19.05 -6.40 10.39
C GLU A 18 18.20 -5.44 9.53
N LEU A 19 17.57 -5.93 8.47
CA LEU A 19 16.69 -5.12 7.62
C LEU A 19 15.46 -4.61 8.38
N THR A 20 14.94 -5.42 9.30
CA THR A 20 13.83 -5.03 10.18
C THR A 20 14.26 -3.90 11.11
N LEU A 21 15.42 -4.01 11.76
CA LEU A 21 15.95 -2.97 12.63
C LEU A 21 16.21 -1.67 11.85
N ARG A 22 16.86 -1.73 10.69
CA ARG A 22 17.08 -0.56 9.81
C ARG A 22 15.77 0.13 9.43
N TYR A 23 14.70 -0.64 9.18
CA TYR A 23 13.38 -0.09 8.88
C TYR A 23 12.75 0.60 10.09
N LEU A 24 12.82 -0.02 11.27
CA LEU A 24 12.35 0.59 12.51
C LEU A 24 13.08 1.90 12.82
N TYR A 25 14.40 1.98 12.58
CA TYR A 25 15.15 3.23 12.75
C TYR A 25 14.78 4.31 11.72
N ARG A 26 14.29 3.93 10.54
CA ARG A 26 13.81 4.87 9.51
C ARG A 26 12.40 5.37 9.79
N LEU A 27 11.57 4.59 10.47
CA LEU A 27 10.31 5.10 10.99
C LEU A 27 10.63 6.03 12.15
N SER A 28 10.43 7.33 11.95
CA SER A 28 10.62 8.28 13.04
C SER A 28 9.63 8.00 14.18
N GLY A 29 10.04 8.32 15.41
CA GLY A 29 9.18 8.21 16.61
C GLY A 29 7.77 8.77 16.43
N PRO A 30 7.58 10.01 15.91
CA PRO A 30 6.24 10.57 15.70
C PRO A 30 5.40 9.86 14.61
N PHE A 31 5.98 8.98 13.80
CA PHE A 31 5.23 8.10 12.89
C PHE A 31 4.81 6.79 13.57
N LEU A 32 5.66 6.21 14.43
CA LEU A 32 5.33 4.99 15.18
C LEU A 32 4.18 5.21 16.17
N ASP A 33 4.13 6.39 16.78
CA ASP A 33 3.10 6.78 17.75
C ASP A 33 1.72 7.03 17.12
N ARG A 34 1.65 7.12 15.79
CA ARG A 34 0.40 7.38 15.02
C ARG A 34 -0.23 6.13 14.40
N PHE A 35 0.30 4.93 14.69
CA PHE A 35 -0.35 3.69 14.25
C PHE A 35 -1.47 3.33 15.23
N ASP A 36 -2.61 4.00 15.09
CA ASP A 36 -3.80 3.74 15.90
C ASP A 36 -4.38 2.34 15.67
N LEU A 37 -4.09 1.70 14.52
CA LEU A 37 -4.61 0.38 14.17
C LEU A 37 -3.58 -0.47 13.43
N SER A 38 -3.37 -1.69 13.93
CA SER A 38 -2.63 -2.75 13.24
C SER A 38 -3.59 -3.88 12.90
N LEU A 39 -3.82 -4.12 11.61
CA LEU A 39 -4.60 -5.27 11.13
C LEU A 39 -3.67 -6.32 10.53
N GLU A 40 -3.91 -7.59 10.87
CA GLU A 40 -3.23 -8.72 10.24
C GLU A 40 -4.11 -9.26 9.12
N ILE A 41 -3.60 -9.18 7.90
CA ILE A 41 -4.30 -9.67 6.71
C ILE A 41 -3.71 -11.05 6.39
N PRO A 42 -4.53 -12.12 6.36
CA PRO A 42 -4.04 -13.44 5.98
C PRO A 42 -3.60 -13.46 4.52
N LEU A 43 -2.65 -14.32 4.19
CA LEU A 43 -2.28 -14.53 2.79
C LEU A 43 -3.48 -15.09 2.02
N PRO A 44 -3.85 -14.49 0.88
CA PRO A 44 -4.87 -15.07 0.03
C PRO A 44 -4.36 -16.42 -0.51
N PRO A 45 -5.25 -17.43 -0.64
CA PRO A 45 -4.94 -18.68 -1.33
C PRO A 45 -4.24 -18.46 -2.69
N PRO A 46 -3.29 -19.33 -3.05
CA PRO A 46 -2.62 -19.25 -4.34
C PRO A 46 -3.64 -19.31 -5.48
N GLY A 47 -3.43 -18.50 -6.51
CA GLY A 47 -4.29 -18.46 -7.68
C GLY A 47 -5.53 -17.58 -7.56
N ILE A 48 -5.85 -16.99 -6.40
CA ILE A 48 -6.97 -16.04 -6.26
C ILE A 48 -6.88 -14.88 -7.27
N LEU A 49 -5.68 -14.30 -7.42
CA LEU A 49 -5.45 -13.19 -8.35
C LEU A 49 -5.29 -13.65 -9.80
N SER A 50 -5.09 -14.95 -10.02
CA SER A 50 -5.00 -15.57 -11.36
C SER A 50 -6.38 -15.89 -11.93
N GLN A 51 -7.41 -15.96 -11.09
CA GLN A 51 -8.78 -16.04 -11.55
C GLN A 51 -9.07 -14.81 -12.42
N HIS A 52 -9.62 -15.02 -13.61
CA HIS A 52 -10.03 -13.93 -14.48
C HIS A 52 -11.09 -13.10 -13.75
N ALA A 53 -10.65 -12.00 -13.16
CA ALA A 53 -11.53 -10.98 -12.63
C ALA A 53 -12.44 -10.49 -13.76
N SER A 54 -13.64 -10.07 -13.37
CA SER A 54 -14.56 -9.30 -14.22
C SER A 54 -13.79 -8.31 -15.08
N LYS A 55 -14.14 -8.22 -16.38
CA LYS A 55 -13.52 -7.33 -17.36
C LYS A 55 -13.26 -5.96 -16.72
N GLY A 56 -11.98 -5.60 -16.54
CA GLY A 56 -11.60 -4.36 -15.89
C GLY A 56 -12.14 -3.14 -16.63
N GLU A 57 -12.17 -1.99 -15.97
CA GLU A 57 -12.56 -0.74 -16.62
C GLU A 57 -11.59 -0.40 -17.77
N SER A 58 -12.13 0.13 -18.87
CA SER A 58 -11.30 0.54 -19.99
C SER A 58 -10.40 1.71 -19.61
N SER A 59 -9.22 1.80 -20.23
CA SER A 59 -8.31 2.93 -20.04
C SER A 59 -8.98 4.27 -20.36
N ALA A 60 -9.93 4.31 -21.31
CA ALA A 60 -10.70 5.50 -21.62
C ALA A 60 -11.59 5.95 -20.44
N THR A 61 -12.29 5.00 -19.80
CA THR A 61 -13.10 5.26 -18.61
C THR A 61 -12.24 5.79 -17.46
N VAL A 62 -11.08 5.17 -17.21
CA VAL A 62 -10.15 5.59 -16.16
C VAL A 62 -9.60 6.99 -16.45
N LYS A 63 -9.22 7.28 -17.71
CA LYS A 63 -8.70 8.59 -18.14
C LYS A 63 -9.66 9.73 -17.79
N MET A 64 -10.97 9.57 -18.02
CA MET A 64 -11.95 10.60 -17.69
C MET A 64 -11.96 10.92 -16.19
N ARG A 65 -11.89 9.90 -15.33
CA ARG A 65 -11.84 10.10 -13.86
C ARG A 65 -10.56 10.81 -13.42
N VAL A 66 -9.42 10.44 -14.03
CA VAL A 66 -8.12 11.04 -13.72
C VAL A 66 -8.12 12.54 -14.06
N ILE A 67 -8.60 12.92 -15.24
CA ILE A 67 -8.71 14.33 -15.66
C ILE A 67 -9.58 15.12 -14.68
N ALA A 68 -10.77 14.62 -14.36
CA ALA A 68 -11.66 15.29 -13.42
C ALA A 68 -11.04 15.43 -12.01
N ALA A 69 -10.26 14.44 -11.55
CA ALA A 69 -9.55 14.54 -10.27
C ALA A 69 -8.42 15.58 -10.32
N GLN A 70 -7.67 15.62 -11.43
CA GLN A 70 -6.61 16.59 -11.67
C GLN A 70 -7.14 18.02 -11.67
N GLU A 71 -8.21 18.31 -12.41
CA GLU A 71 -8.83 19.64 -12.47
C GLU A 71 -9.27 20.14 -11.09
N ARG A 72 -9.91 19.26 -10.29
CA ARG A 72 -10.29 19.59 -8.91
C ARG A 72 -9.05 19.92 -8.06
N GLN A 73 -7.97 19.18 -8.23
CA GLN A 73 -6.74 19.41 -7.50
C GLN A 73 -6.05 20.72 -7.90
N SER A 74 -5.94 21.00 -9.19
CA SER A 74 -5.38 22.26 -9.70
C SER A 74 -6.17 23.46 -9.17
N ARG A 75 -7.51 23.37 -9.20
CA ARG A 75 -8.39 24.41 -8.65
C ARG A 75 -8.19 24.62 -7.16
N ARG A 76 -8.05 23.54 -6.38
CA ARG A 76 -7.80 23.62 -4.94
C ARG A 76 -6.45 24.27 -4.62
N GLN A 77 -5.45 24.03 -5.44
CA GLN A 77 -4.09 24.56 -5.24
C GLN A 77 -3.88 25.94 -5.87
N GLU A 78 -4.92 26.56 -6.46
CA GLU A 78 -4.82 27.83 -7.22
C GLU A 78 -3.72 27.80 -8.29
N LYS A 79 -3.40 26.60 -8.78
CA LYS A 79 -2.33 26.38 -9.74
C LYS A 79 -2.97 26.37 -11.12
N VAL A 80 -2.87 27.51 -11.82
CA VAL A 80 -3.23 27.66 -13.23
C VAL A 80 -2.05 27.26 -14.09
#